data_AF-A0A2N2S3M0-F1
#
_entry.id   AF-A0A2N2S3M0-F1
#
_cell.length_a   1.000
_cell.length_b   1.000
_cell.length_c   1.000
_cell.angle_alpha   90.00
_cell.angle_beta   90.00
_cell.angle_gamma   90.00
#
_symmetry.space_group_name_H-M   'P 1'
#
loop_
_entity.id
_entity.type
_entity.pdbx_description
1 polymer ?
#
loop_
_entity_poly.entity_id
_entity_poly.type
_entity_poly.pdbx_seq_one_letter_code
_entity_poly.pdbx_strand_id
1 'polypeptide(L)'
;KEARYHLNHSAEWVIRLGDGTAVSHDKTQAALDYLWPYTAELFAANPTDEAVSAAGIGPAWSELEAAWEAMVLPVLAEATLVVPARTPFKSYGKFGRHSEHMGHLLATMQYMQRTYPGASW
;
A
#
# COMPACT_ATOMS: atom_id res chain seq x y z
N LYS A 1 -11.74 3.40 13.31
CA LYS A 1 -11.00 4.14 14.37
C LYS A 1 -9.49 3.90 14.25
N GLU A 2 -9.05 2.66 14.08
CA GLU A 2 -7.64 2.27 13.90
C GLU A 2 -6.99 2.88 12.64
N ALA A 3 -7.60 2.73 11.47
CA ALA A 3 -7.05 3.25 10.21
C ALA A 3 -6.73 4.77 10.25
N ARG A 4 -7.57 5.57 10.92
CA ARG A 4 -7.32 7.00 11.10
C ARG A 4 -6.09 7.28 11.95
N TYR A 5 -5.86 6.47 12.99
CA TYR A 5 -4.65 6.58 13.81
C TYR A 5 -3.40 6.22 12.98
N HIS A 6 -3.45 5.13 12.22
CA HIS A 6 -2.35 4.74 11.34
C HIS A 6 -2.04 5.81 10.28
N LEU A 7 -3.09 6.39 9.65
CA LEU A 7 -2.93 7.47 8.69
C LEU A 7 -2.20 8.66 9.33
N ASN A 8 -2.71 9.18 10.45
CA ASN A 8 -2.11 10.31 11.14
C ASN A 8 -0.65 10.03 11.50
N HIS A 9 -0.38 8.88 12.12
CA HIS A 9 0.97 8.51 12.53
C HIS A 9 1.93 8.40 11.34
N SER A 10 1.50 7.75 10.26
CA SER A 10 2.32 7.61 9.05
C SER A 10 2.58 8.94 8.36
N ALA A 11 1.58 9.82 8.28
CA ALA A 11 1.70 11.13 7.67
C ALA A 11 2.71 12.01 8.44
N GLU A 12 2.62 12.04 9.77
CA GLU A 12 3.57 12.77 10.62
C GLU A 12 5.02 12.31 10.40
N TRP A 13 5.25 11.01 10.22
CA TRP A 13 6.58 10.48 9.92
C TRP A 13 7.07 10.82 8.52
N VAL A 14 6.19 10.75 7.52
CA VAL A 14 6.54 11.15 6.14
C VAL A 14 6.94 12.62 6.11
N ILE A 15 6.17 13.50 6.77
CA ILE A 15 6.50 14.94 6.85
C ILE A 15 7.80 15.16 7.60
N ARG A 16 7.98 14.56 8.78
CA ARG A 16 9.19 14.72 9.59
C ARG A 16 10.45 14.26 8.86
N LEU A 17 10.37 13.18 8.10
CA LEU A 17 11.53 12.63 7.39
C LEU A 17 11.78 13.35 6.07
N GLY A 18 10.71 13.70 5.35
CA GLY A 18 10.76 14.49 4.13
C GLY A 18 11.32 15.89 4.40
N ASP A 19 10.66 16.70 5.22
CA ASP A 19 11.11 18.06 5.58
C ASP A 19 12.09 18.05 6.76
N GLY A 20 12.96 17.04 6.80
CA GLY A 20 13.91 16.82 7.88
C GLY A 20 15.33 17.28 7.50
N THR A 21 16.27 16.36 7.63
CA THR A 21 17.64 16.54 7.16
C THR A 21 17.74 16.17 5.68
N ALA A 22 18.78 16.62 4.97
CA ALA A 22 19.05 16.18 3.60
C ALA A 22 19.09 14.64 3.47
N VAL A 23 19.72 13.95 4.44
CA VAL A 23 19.80 12.48 4.44
C VAL A 23 18.44 11.82 4.64
N SER A 24 17.57 12.36 5.50
CA SER A 24 16.23 11.79 5.70
C SER A 24 15.31 12.10 4.51
N HIS A 25 15.45 13.29 3.93
CA HIS A 25 14.72 13.69 2.72
C HIS A 25 15.03 12.72 1.58
N ASP A 26 16.32 12.56 1.23
CA ASP A 26 16.77 11.68 0.13
C ASP A 26 16.28 10.24 0.31
N LYS A 27 16.32 9.72 1.54
CA LYS A 27 15.85 8.37 1.85
C LYS A 27 14.34 8.23 1.70
N THR A 28 13.59 9.26 2.09
CA THR A 28 12.13 9.25 2.01
C THR A 28 11.68 9.38 0.56
N GLN A 29 12.33 10.24 -0.22
CA GLN A 29 12.11 10.35 -1.66
C GLN A 29 12.41 9.02 -2.36
N ALA A 30 13.57 8.39 -2.06
CA ALA A 30 13.92 7.10 -2.66
C ALA A 30 12.91 5.98 -2.30
N ALA A 31 12.40 5.97 -1.07
CA ALA A 31 11.35 5.03 -0.65
C ALA A 31 10.03 5.27 -1.39
N LEU A 32 9.65 6.54 -1.57
CA LEU A 32 8.47 6.94 -2.33
C LEU A 32 8.61 6.50 -3.79
N ASP A 33 9.72 6.82 -4.45
CA ASP A 33 10.01 6.47 -5.84
C ASP A 33 9.94 4.94 -6.06
N TYR A 34 10.51 4.17 -5.13
CA TYR A 34 10.51 2.71 -5.20
C TYR A 34 9.13 2.09 -5.05
N LEU A 35 8.30 2.62 -4.13
CA LEU A 35 7.00 2.03 -3.79
C LEU A 35 5.85 2.55 -4.66
N TRP A 36 5.98 3.74 -5.26
CA TRP A 36 4.92 4.39 -6.03
C TRP A 36 4.29 3.52 -7.11
N PRO A 37 5.05 2.75 -7.92
CA PRO A 37 4.48 1.85 -8.94
C PRO A 37 3.43 0.87 -8.42
N TYR A 38 3.55 0.42 -7.16
CA TYR A 38 2.65 -0.58 -6.58
C TYR A 38 1.31 0.00 -6.14
N THR A 39 1.20 1.33 -6.03
CA THR A 39 -0.08 1.99 -5.70
C THR A 39 -1.13 1.79 -6.79
N ALA A 40 -0.72 1.53 -8.03
CA ALA A 40 -1.63 1.28 -9.14
C ALA A 40 -2.52 0.03 -8.95
N GLU A 41 -2.08 -0.97 -8.18
CA GLU A 41 -2.92 -2.14 -7.87
C GLU A 41 -4.05 -1.80 -6.88
N LEU A 42 -3.90 -0.77 -6.05
CA LEU A 42 -4.94 -0.36 -5.08
C LEU A 42 -6.28 -0.07 -5.77
N PHE A 43 -6.24 0.46 -6.99
CA PHE A 43 -7.41 0.88 -7.76
C PHE A 43 -7.77 -0.09 -8.90
N ALA A 44 -6.99 -1.17 -9.05
CA ALA A 44 -7.27 -2.21 -10.04
C ALA A 44 -8.33 -3.18 -9.51
N ALA A 45 -9.41 -3.34 -10.26
CA ALA A 45 -10.43 -4.34 -9.99
C ALA A 45 -10.00 -5.73 -10.50
N ASN A 46 -10.45 -6.77 -9.80
CA ASN A 46 -10.50 -8.14 -10.29
C ASN A 46 -11.97 -8.57 -10.54
N PRO A 47 -12.23 -9.76 -11.13
CA PRO A 47 -13.60 -10.19 -11.40
C PRO A 47 -14.52 -10.26 -10.16
N THR A 48 -13.95 -10.56 -8.98
CA THR A 48 -14.69 -10.56 -7.72
C THR A 48 -15.08 -9.14 -7.31
N ASP A 49 -14.16 -8.19 -7.43
CA ASP A 49 -14.38 -6.77 -7.15
C ASP A 49 -15.50 -6.21 -8.04
N GLU A 50 -15.50 -6.56 -9.34
CA GLU A 50 -16.54 -6.16 -10.30
C GLU A 50 -17.91 -6.72 -9.91
N ALA A 51 -17.98 -8.00 -9.54
CA ALA A 51 -19.22 -8.64 -9.11
C ALA A 51 -19.78 -8.01 -7.82
N VAL A 52 -18.91 -7.69 -6.86
CA VAL A 52 -19.27 -7.03 -5.59
C VAL A 52 -19.80 -5.62 -5.83
N SER A 53 -19.17 -4.86 -6.74
CA SER A 53 -19.61 -3.52 -7.13
C SER A 53 -20.96 -3.57 -7.86
N ALA A 54 -21.13 -4.47 -8.83
CA ALA A 54 -22.38 -4.65 -9.56
C ALA A 54 -23.56 -5.05 -8.64
N ALA A 55 -23.27 -5.77 -7.56
CA ALA A 55 -24.25 -6.13 -6.54
C ALA A 55 -24.57 -5.00 -5.54
N GLY A 56 -23.90 -3.84 -5.62
CA GLY A 56 -24.07 -2.73 -4.68
C GLY A 56 -23.54 -3.00 -3.27
N ILE A 57 -22.66 -4.00 -3.10
CA ILE A 57 -22.12 -4.41 -1.80
C ILE A 57 -20.87 -3.59 -1.46
N GLY A 58 -20.08 -3.20 -2.47
CA GLY A 58 -18.87 -2.40 -2.32
C GLY A 58 -18.70 -1.38 -3.44
N PRO A 59 -17.76 -0.44 -3.29
CA PRO A 59 -17.48 0.54 -4.34
C PRO A 59 -16.77 -0.13 -5.53
N ALA A 60 -16.79 0.54 -6.69
CA ALA A 60 -15.79 0.22 -7.70
C ALA A 60 -14.43 0.74 -7.21
N TRP A 61 -13.41 -0.11 -7.18
CA TRP A 61 -12.09 0.27 -6.61
C TRP A 61 -11.45 1.47 -7.30
N SER A 62 -11.72 1.68 -8.58
CA SER A 62 -11.27 2.85 -9.33
C SER A 62 -11.81 4.17 -8.78
N GLU A 63 -12.98 4.17 -8.15
CA GLU A 63 -13.61 5.38 -7.58
C GLU A 63 -12.88 5.88 -6.33
N LEU A 64 -12.07 5.02 -5.70
CA LEU A 64 -11.33 5.35 -4.48
C LEU A 64 -10.07 6.17 -4.76
N GLU A 65 -9.59 6.21 -6.01
CA GLU A 65 -8.31 6.85 -6.36
C GLU A 65 -8.31 8.34 -6.04
N ALA A 66 -9.35 9.08 -6.45
CA ALA A 66 -9.43 10.52 -6.21
C ALA A 66 -9.43 10.88 -4.72
N ALA A 67 -10.16 10.11 -3.91
CA ALA A 67 -10.21 10.32 -2.46
C ALA A 67 -8.88 9.98 -1.79
N TRP A 68 -8.19 8.93 -2.27
CA TRP A 68 -6.86 8.56 -1.79
C TRP A 68 -5.83 9.64 -2.15
N GLU A 69 -5.83 10.15 -3.38
CA GLU A 69 -4.93 11.24 -3.80
C GLU A 69 -5.15 12.51 -2.98
N ALA A 70 -6.42 12.86 -2.71
CA ALA A 70 -6.75 14.00 -1.87
C ALA A 70 -6.23 13.88 -0.42
N MET A 71 -5.95 12.66 0.05
CA MET A 71 -5.32 12.42 1.36
C MET A 71 -3.79 12.37 1.27
N VAL A 72 -3.22 11.77 0.22
CA VAL A 72 -1.77 11.49 0.14
C VAL A 72 -0.98 12.67 -0.44
N LEU A 73 -1.47 13.30 -1.49
CA LEU A 73 -0.72 14.37 -2.17
C LEU A 73 -0.43 15.58 -1.27
N PRO A 74 -1.35 16.05 -0.40
CA PRO A 74 -1.04 17.13 0.53
C PRO A 74 0.08 16.77 1.52
N VAL A 75 0.10 15.53 2.01
CA VAL A 75 1.15 15.05 2.93
C VAL A 75 2.52 15.04 2.23
N LEU A 76 2.58 14.58 0.98
CA LEU A 76 3.83 14.58 0.20
C LEU A 76 4.32 15.99 -0.10
N ALA A 77 3.40 16.91 -0.41
CA ALA A 77 3.72 18.31 -0.64
C ALA A 77 4.26 19.00 0.63
N GLU A 78 3.62 18.78 1.78
CA GLU A 78 4.09 19.28 3.07
C GLU A 78 5.45 18.67 3.46
N ALA A 79 5.68 17.40 3.12
CA ALA A 79 6.96 16.74 3.31
C ALA A 79 8.06 17.19 2.32
N THR A 80 7.79 18.15 1.42
CA THR A 80 8.71 18.64 0.38
C THR A 80 9.20 17.54 -0.59
N LEU A 81 8.40 16.48 -0.77
CA LEU A 81 8.70 15.37 -1.67
C LEU A 81 8.09 15.59 -3.05
N VAL A 82 8.75 15.05 -4.07
CA VAL A 82 8.27 15.06 -5.45
C VAL A 82 7.43 13.81 -5.70
N VAL A 83 6.21 14.02 -6.18
CA VAL A 83 5.30 12.93 -6.54
C VAL A 83 5.83 12.23 -7.79
N PRO A 84 6.12 10.91 -7.75
CA PRO A 84 6.64 10.22 -8.93
C PRO A 84 5.59 10.13 -10.04
N ALA A 85 6.05 10.06 -11.28
CA ALA A 85 5.15 9.88 -12.42
C ALA A 85 4.39 8.55 -12.32
N ARG A 86 3.12 8.55 -12.73
CA ARG A 86 2.35 7.31 -12.84
C ARG A 86 2.99 6.38 -13.87
N THR A 87 2.87 5.08 -13.62
CA THR A 87 3.40 4.02 -14.48
C THR A 87 2.27 3.08 -14.92
N PRO A 88 2.34 2.48 -16.12
CA PRO A 88 1.40 1.45 -16.52
C PRO A 88 1.58 0.12 -15.76
N PHE A 89 2.67 -0.03 -15.00
CA PHE A 89 2.91 -1.21 -14.17
C PHE A 89 1.80 -1.39 -13.13
N LYS A 90 1.36 -2.63 -12.97
CA LYS A 90 0.46 -3.07 -11.89
C LYS A 90 0.96 -4.40 -11.36
N SER A 91 1.03 -4.54 -10.04
CA SER A 91 1.16 -5.85 -9.40
C SER A 91 -0.16 -6.62 -9.49
N TYR A 92 -0.07 -7.93 -9.25
CA TYR A 92 -1.18 -8.88 -9.40
C TYR A 92 -1.37 -9.73 -8.14
N GLY A 93 -1.08 -9.16 -6.97
CA GLY A 93 -1.26 -9.81 -5.68
C GLY A 93 -2.70 -10.29 -5.45
N LYS A 94 -3.70 -9.53 -5.92
CA LYS A 94 -5.12 -9.93 -5.91
C LYS A 94 -5.42 -11.21 -6.72
N PHE A 95 -4.52 -11.61 -7.62
CA PHE A 95 -4.62 -12.82 -8.44
C PHE A 95 -3.68 -13.95 -7.94
N GLY A 96 -3.12 -13.81 -6.73
CA GLY A 96 -2.17 -14.76 -6.17
C GLY A 96 -0.77 -14.71 -6.80
N ARG A 97 -0.49 -13.70 -7.64
CA ARG A 97 0.81 -13.50 -8.29
C ARG A 97 1.60 -12.45 -7.51
N HIS A 98 2.34 -12.92 -6.51
CA HIS A 98 3.10 -12.08 -5.60
C HIS A 98 4.55 -11.86 -6.06
N SER A 99 5.22 -10.89 -5.45
CA SER A 99 6.67 -10.81 -5.50
C SER A 99 7.31 -11.99 -4.76
N GLU A 100 8.62 -12.18 -4.98
CA GLU A 100 9.43 -13.18 -4.27
C GLU A 100 9.37 -13.05 -2.74
N HIS A 101 9.05 -11.87 -2.21
CA HIS A 101 8.96 -11.62 -0.77
C HIS A 101 7.88 -12.45 -0.07
N MET A 102 6.74 -12.73 -0.73
CA MET A 102 5.62 -13.43 -0.09
C MET A 102 5.99 -14.85 0.36
N GLY A 103 6.80 -15.56 -0.43
CA GLY A 103 7.24 -16.92 -0.08
C GLY A 103 8.03 -16.95 1.23
N HIS A 104 8.96 -16.01 1.41
CA HIS A 104 9.76 -15.89 2.64
C HIS A 104 8.91 -15.53 3.86
N LEU A 105 7.95 -14.63 3.69
CA LEU A 105 7.03 -14.23 4.76
C LEU A 105 6.18 -15.41 5.23
N LEU A 106 5.55 -16.13 4.29
CA LEU A 106 4.67 -17.25 4.62
C LEU A 106 5.43 -18.42 5.23
N ALA A 107 6.65 -18.69 4.77
CA ALA A 107 7.49 -19.75 5.36
C ALA A 107 7.73 -19.49 6.86
N THR A 108 8.07 -18.26 7.23
CA THR A 108 8.29 -17.87 8.64
C THR A 108 6.98 -17.87 9.41
N MET A 109 5.96 -17.19 8.89
CA MET A 109 4.67 -17.00 9.59
C MET A 109 3.94 -18.32 9.85
N GLN A 110 4.09 -19.29 8.95
CA GLN A 110 3.34 -20.56 9.01
C GLN A 110 4.17 -21.71 9.59
N TYR A 111 5.42 -21.48 10.01
CA TYR A 111 6.31 -22.56 10.46
C TYR A 111 5.68 -23.45 11.54
N MET A 112 5.20 -22.84 12.64
CA MET A 112 4.57 -23.56 13.75
C MET A 112 3.35 -24.36 13.29
N GLN A 113 2.46 -23.73 12.51
CA GLN A 113 1.22 -24.36 12.05
C GLN A 113 1.45 -25.49 11.05
N ARG A 114 2.50 -25.40 10.22
CA ARG A 114 2.89 -26.47 9.28
C ARG A 114 3.63 -27.62 9.97
N THR A 115 4.38 -27.32 11.04
CA THR A 115 5.12 -28.33 11.81
C THR A 115 4.18 -29.13 12.73
N TYR A 116 3.19 -28.47 13.33
CA TYR A 116 2.24 -29.06 14.29
C TYR A 116 0.79 -28.84 13.85
N PRO A 117 0.34 -29.47 12.76
CA PRO A 117 -1.01 -29.29 12.25
C PRO A 117 -2.06 -29.80 13.25
N GLY A 118 -3.11 -29.00 13.49
CA GLY A 118 -4.22 -29.35 14.38
C GLY A 118 -3.98 -29.11 15.87
N ALA A 119 -2.82 -28.57 16.25
CA ALA A 119 -2.57 -28.14 17.62
C ALA A 119 -3.43 -26.92 18.00
N SER A 120 -3.79 -26.81 19.28
CA SER A 120 -4.54 -25.67 19.83
C SER A 120 -3.60 -24.68 20.53
N TRP A 121 -3.86 -23.38 20.34
CA TRP A 121 -3.10 -22.26 20.90
C TRP A 121 -4.06 -21.16 21.36
#